data_AF-A0A9D6JI88-F1
#
_entry.id   AF-A0A9D6JI88-F1
#
_cell.length_a   1.000
_cell.length_b   1.000
_cell.length_c   1.000
_cell.angle_alpha   90.00
_cell.angle_beta   90.00
_cell.angle_gamma   90.00
#
_symmetry.space_group_name_H-M   'P 1'
#
loop_
_entity.id
_entity.type
_entity.pdbx_description
1 polymer ?
#
loop_
_entity_poly.entity_id
_entity_poly.type
_entity_poly.pdbx_seq_one_letter_code
_entity_poly.pdbx_strand_id
1 'polypeptide(L)' 'MNQLIATLLDCPNLSLRVLDLNGRAIKTLNQEQLRQYFNDAAASNRDYTALSGEKRSNHLN' A
#
# COMPACT_ATOMS: atom_id res chain seq x y z
N MET A 1 7.61 -10.57 -1.56
CA MET A 1 7.04 -9.49 -0.73
C MET A 1 8.19 -8.60 -0.28
N ASN A 2 8.09 -7.28 -0.43
CA ASN A 2 9.23 -6.37 -0.38
C ASN A 2 9.80 -6.26 1.05
N GLN A 3 10.93 -6.91 1.32
CA GLN A 3 11.54 -7.04 2.66
C GLN A 3 11.75 -5.68 3.35
N LEU A 4 12.11 -4.65 2.57
CA LEU A 4 12.29 -3.29 3.04
C LEU A 4 11.02 -2.71 3.71
N ILE A 5 9.84 -2.96 3.14
CA ILE A 5 8.57 -2.45 3.67
C ILE A 5 8.21 -3.16 4.97
N ALA A 6 8.45 -4.47 5.06
CA ALA A 6 8.24 -5.23 6.29
C ALA A 6 9.13 -4.71 7.43
N THR A 7 10.40 -4.44 7.14
CA THR A 7 11.33 -3.83 8.10
C THR A 7 10.89 -2.44 8.52
N LEU A 8 10.42 -1.60 7.59
CA LEU A 8 9.92 -0.26 7.91
C LEU A 8 8.67 -0.31 8.81
N LEU A 9 7.75 -1.23 8.55
CA LEU A 9 6.54 -1.40 9.37
C LEU A 9 6.80 -1.94 10.79
N ASP A 10 7.98 -2.52 11.02
CA ASP A 10 8.43 -3.02 12.31
C ASP A 10 9.07 -1.93 13.18
N CYS A 11 9.42 -0.77 12.60
CA CYS A 11 9.97 0.34 13.35
C CYS A 11 8.91 0.99 14.26
N PRO A 12 9.12 1.04 15.59
CA PRO A 12 8.21 1.73 16.50
C PRO A 12 8.23 3.24 16.20
N ASN A 13 7.05 3.87 16.25
CA ASN A 13 6.83 5.30 15.96
C ASN A 13 7.01 5.73 14.50
N LEU A 14 6.93 4.80 13.54
CA LEU A 14 6.87 5.17 12.13
C LEU A 14 5.53 5.85 11.79
N SER A 15 5.59 6.99 11.11
CA SER A 15 4.42 7.62 10.48
C SER A 15 4.74 8.09 9.08
N LEU A 16 3.77 7.99 8.18
CA LEU A 16 3.88 8.47 6.80
C LEU A 16 3.08 9.76 6.67
N ARG A 17 3.73 10.84 6.21
CA ARG A 17 3.08 12.13 5.97
C ARG A 17 3.03 12.40 4.48
N VAL A 18 1.83 12.61 3.97
CA VAL A 18 1.59 13.09 2.61
C VAL A 18 1.57 14.61 2.66
N LEU A 19 2.47 15.23 1.91
CA LEU A 19 2.61 16.68 1.83
C LEU A 19 2.01 17.18 0.52
N ASP A 20 1.42 18.37 0.58
CA ASP A 20 1.07 19.17 -0.58
C ASP A 20 2.32 19.76 -1.25
N LEU A 21 2.16 20.30 -2.47
CA LEU A 21 3.21 21.06 -3.17
C LEU A 21 3.74 22.23 -2.32
N ASN A 22 2.92 22.77 -1.42
CA ASN A 22 3.30 23.82 -0.49
C ASN A 22 3.97 23.31 0.81
N GLY A 23 4.32 22.02 0.89
CA GLY A 23 4.95 21.40 2.06
C GLY A 23 4.03 21.20 3.26
N ARG A 24 2.73 21.46 3.11
CA ARG A 24 1.72 21.28 4.17
C ARG A 24 1.27 19.83 4.22
N ALA A 25 1.21 19.26 5.42
CA ALA A 25 0.72 17.89 5.56
C ALA A 25 -0.78 17.82 5.28
N ILE A 26 -1.15 17.08 4.24
CA ILE A 26 -2.54 16.80 3.86
C ILE A 26 -3.05 15.60 4.67
N LYS A 27 -2.18 14.61 4.90
CA LYS A 27 -2.53 13.37 5.59
C LYS A 27 -1.34 12.83 6.35
N THR A 28 -1.60 12.31 7.55
CA THR A 28 -0.62 11.55 8.33
C THR A 28 -1.21 10.19 8.61
N LEU A 29 -0.49 9.14 8.27
CA LEU A 29 -0.82 7.76 8.58
C LEU A 29 0.11 7.30 9.70
N ASN A 30 -0.47 6.85 10.81
CA ASN A 30 0.29 6.24 11.89
C ASN A 30 0.65 4.78 11.55
N GLN A 31 1.46 4.16 12.41
CA GLN A 31 1.94 2.79 12.21
C GLN A 31 0.80 1.76 12.08
N GLU A 32 -0.27 1.89 12.88
CA GLU A 32 -1.42 1.00 12.83
C GLU A 32 -2.16 1.10 11.49
N GLN A 33 -2.41 2.33 11.04
CA GLN A 33 -3.06 2.60 9.76
C GLN A 33 -2.19 2.15 8.57
N LEU A 34 -0.87 2.31 8.66
CA LEU A 34 0.05 1.81 7.64
C LEU A 34 0.00 0.28 7.57
N ARG A 35 0.04 -0.42 8.71
CA ARG A 35 -0.10 -1.89 8.76
C ARG A 35 -1.41 -2.35 8.14
N GLN A 36 -2.53 -1.70 8.44
CA GLN A 36 -3.82 -2.00 7.83
C GLN A 36 -3.79 -1.81 6.31
N TYR A 37 -3.26 -0.68 5.84
CA TYR A 37 -3.19 -0.37 4.42
C TYR A 37 -2.31 -1.37 3.64
N PHE A 38 -1.18 -1.78 4.20
CA PHE A 38 -0.31 -2.77 3.57
C PHE A 38 -0.89 -4.19 3.62
N ASN A 39 -1.58 -4.57 4.69
CA ASN A 39 -2.25 -5.87 4.76
C ASN A 39 -3.42 -5.95 3.77
N ASP A 40 -4.20 -4.87 3.63
CA ASP A 40 -5.29 -4.76 2.64
C ASP A 40 -4.75 -4.77 1.20
N ALA A 41 -3.70 -3.98 0.93
CA ALA A 41 -3.03 -3.99 -0.37
C ALA A 41 -2.41 -5.36 -0.70
N ALA A 42 -1.86 -6.07 0.28
CA ALA A 42 -1.33 -7.42 0.09
C ALA A 42 -2.41 -8.46 -0.17
N ALA A 43 -3.57 -8.33 0.49
CA ALA A 43 -4.75 -9.16 0.23
C ALA A 43 -5.28 -8.89 -1.19
N SER A 44 -5.52 -7.62 -1.53
CA SER A 44 -5.98 -7.21 -2.85
C SER A 44 -4.99 -7.59 -3.97
N ASN A 45 -3.68 -7.49 -3.74
CA ASN A 45 -2.68 -7.88 -4.74
C ASN A 45 -2.64 -9.41 -4.97
N ARG A 46 -3.04 -10.24 -3.99
CA ARG A 46 -3.27 -11.68 -4.22
C ARG A 46 -4.46 -11.92 -5.13
N ASP A 47 -5.55 -11.18 -4.93
CA ASP A 47 -6.74 -11.25 -5.80
C ASP A 47 -6.46 -10.72 -7.21
N TYR A 48 -5.69 -9.63 -7.36
CA TYR A 48 -5.27 -9.14 -8.67
C TYR A 48 -4.30 -10.09 -9.37
N THR A 49 -3.41 -10.78 -8.66
CA THR A 49 -2.51 -11.76 -9.29
C THR A 49 -3.24 -13.06 -9.67
N ALA A 50 -4.27 -13.46 -8.89
CA ALA A 50 -5.14 -14.59 -9.23
C ALA A 50 -6.10 -14.28 -10.39
N LEU A 51 -6.59 -13.04 -10.51
CA LEU A 51 -7.44 -12.60 -11.63
C LEU A 51 -6.65 -12.22 -12.89
N SER A 52 -5.37 -11.87 -12.76
CA SER A 52 -4.49 -11.52 -13.90
C SER A 52 -3.95 -12.74 -14.65
N GLY A 53 -4.13 -13.96 -14.12
CA GLY A 53 -3.82 -15.21 -14.83
C GLY A 53 -4.87 -15.59 -15.89
N GLU A 54 -6.11 -15.12 -15.77
CA GLU A 54 -7.21 -15.57 -16.65
C GLU A 54 -7.96 -14.44 -17.38
N LYS A 55 -7.74 -13.15 -17.07
CA LYS A 55 -8.46 -12.04 -17.75
C LYS A 55 -7.57 -10.89 -18.21
N ARG A 56 -6.51 -11.20 -18.97
CA ARG A 56 -5.82 -10.23 -19.84
C ARG A 56 -6.14 -10.44 -21.34
N SER A 57 -7.35 -10.90 -21.63
CA SER A 57 -8.02 -10.77 -22.93
C SER A 57 -9.45 -10.29 -22.66
N ASN A 58 -9.89 -9.24 -23.35
CA ASN A 58 -11.20 -8.58 -23.25
C ASN A 58 -11.41 -7.56 -22.12
N HIS A 59 -10.73 -6.41 -22.18
CA HIS A 59 -11.43 -5.12 -22.15
C HIS A 59 -10.49 -3.98 -22.55
N LEU A 60 -10.25 -3.82 -23.85
CA LEU A 60 -10.14 -2.50 -24.46
C LEU A 60 -11.36 -2.38 -25.39
N ASN A 61 -12.33 -1.58 -24.99
CA ASN A 61 -13.19 -0.79 -25.88
C ASN A 61 -13.17 0.63 -25.35
#